data_AF-A0A5N5XBH4-F1
#
_entry.id   AF-A0A5N5XBH4-F1
#
_cell.length_a   1.000
_cell.length_b   1.000
_cell.length_c   1.000
_cell.angle_alpha   90.00
_cell.angle_beta   90.00
_cell.angle_gamma   90.00
#
_symmetry.space_group_name_H-M   'P 1'
#
loop_
_entity.id
_entity.type
_entity.pdbx_description
1 polymer ?
#
loop_
_entity_poly.entity_id
_entity_poly.type
_entity_poly.pdbx_seq_one_letter_code
_entity_poly.pdbx_strand_id
1 'polypeptide(L)'
;MASKRPRTKKPLLPSHTRPPTVKAKYATLSSKATRNLIRSHHRLLKRRAQALEAQDEVLVGKLDAQIQENGGLESYQLASRLGQSLERGGDSSKVLVDWISPQLSQLKDTDSKLRVLEVGALSTKNACSMNQYLDVTRIDLNSQEPGILKQDFMEMPLPHDATDQFHIISLSLVLNYVPDAIGRGEMLKRCVAFLKKPPLPGSFLSAPGLFLVLPIACVKNSRYLTESRLQDILSSMGFVLTKTKETTKLIFQLWEHSQEFELKSFKKDILRPGKTRNNFAIVVK
;
A
#
# COMPACT_ATOMS: atom_id res chain seq x y z
N MET A 1 -29.91 -59.64 -19.31
CA MET A 1 -30.00 -59.09 -17.94
C MET A 1 -28.59 -58.67 -17.51
N ALA A 2 -28.34 -57.37 -17.30
CA ALA A 2 -27.04 -56.84 -16.88
C ALA A 2 -27.17 -56.17 -15.50
N SER A 3 -26.36 -56.64 -14.55
CA SER A 3 -26.37 -56.26 -13.14
C SER A 3 -25.78 -54.85 -12.92
N LYS A 4 -26.50 -53.99 -12.19
CA LYS A 4 -26.05 -52.65 -11.79
C LYS A 4 -25.22 -52.73 -10.50
N ARG A 5 -23.95 -52.28 -10.55
CA ARG A 5 -23.08 -52.13 -9.36
C ARG A 5 -23.57 -50.99 -8.44
N PRO A 6 -23.48 -51.11 -7.11
CA PRO A 6 -23.91 -50.06 -6.18
C PRO A 6 -22.90 -48.91 -6.10
N ARG A 7 -23.40 -47.67 -6.07
CA ARG A 7 -22.60 -46.45 -5.89
C ARG A 7 -22.13 -46.33 -4.44
N THR A 8 -20.82 -46.34 -4.23
CA THR A 8 -20.18 -46.01 -2.95
C THR A 8 -20.34 -44.51 -2.64
N LYS A 9 -20.87 -44.20 -1.44
CA LYS A 9 -21.02 -42.81 -0.96
C LYS A 9 -19.62 -42.25 -0.61
N LYS A 10 -19.28 -41.07 -1.15
CA LYS A 10 -18.06 -40.34 -0.77
C LYS A 10 -18.14 -39.92 0.70
N PRO A 11 -17.07 -40.06 1.50
CA PRO A 11 -17.05 -39.58 2.88
C PRO A 11 -17.14 -38.05 2.93
N LEU A 12 -17.96 -37.53 3.85
CA LEU A 12 -18.13 -36.10 4.10
C LEU A 12 -16.85 -35.48 4.68
N LEU A 13 -16.58 -34.23 4.29
CA LEU A 13 -15.43 -33.46 4.77
C LEU A 13 -15.48 -33.27 6.31
N PRO A 14 -14.34 -33.35 7.01
CA PRO A 14 -14.24 -33.24 8.48
C PRO A 14 -14.57 -31.85 9.06
N SER A 15 -15.09 -30.93 8.24
CA SER A 15 -15.53 -29.60 8.69
C SER A 15 -16.85 -29.59 9.47
N HIS A 16 -17.55 -30.72 9.57
CA HIS A 16 -18.86 -30.82 10.22
C HIS A 16 -18.85 -31.28 11.68
N THR A 17 -17.69 -31.60 12.26
CA THR A 17 -17.59 -32.15 13.63
C THR A 17 -16.91 -31.23 14.64
N ARG A 18 -16.53 -30.01 14.26
CA ARG A 18 -15.89 -29.08 15.20
C ARG A 18 -16.95 -28.30 15.99
N PRO A 19 -16.99 -28.38 17.34
CA PRO A 19 -17.87 -27.53 18.14
C PRO A 19 -17.49 -26.05 17.92
N PRO A 20 -18.47 -25.13 17.86
CA PRO A 20 -18.21 -23.72 17.58
C PRO A 20 -17.37 -23.12 18.70
N THR A 21 -16.11 -22.81 18.38
CA THR A 21 -15.21 -22.10 19.29
C THR A 21 -15.68 -20.65 19.41
N VAL A 22 -15.98 -20.23 20.64
CA VAL A 22 -16.22 -18.85 21.13
C VAL A 22 -16.86 -17.89 20.11
N LYS A 23 -18.17 -17.67 20.21
CA LYS A 23 -18.84 -16.56 19.51
C LYS A 23 -18.19 -15.24 19.94
N ALA A 24 -17.57 -14.53 19.00
CA ALA A 24 -17.08 -13.19 19.23
C ALA A 24 -18.24 -12.30 19.73
N LYS A 25 -18.00 -11.53 20.80
CA LYS A 25 -19.01 -10.74 21.51
C LYS A 25 -19.65 -9.61 20.68
N TYR A 26 -19.15 -9.34 19.46
CA TYR A 26 -19.71 -8.38 18.52
C TYR A 26 -19.60 -8.90 17.09
N ALA A 27 -20.65 -8.73 16.28
CA ALA A 27 -20.66 -9.08 14.87
C ALA A 27 -19.73 -8.13 14.09
N THR A 28 -18.45 -8.45 14.04
CA THR A 28 -17.51 -7.74 13.17
C THR A 28 -17.76 -8.11 11.71
N LEU A 29 -17.66 -7.14 10.78
CA LEU A 29 -17.78 -7.40 9.34
C LEU A 29 -16.89 -8.58 8.93
N SER A 30 -17.40 -9.53 8.15
CA SER A 30 -16.58 -10.66 7.67
C SER A 30 -15.40 -10.18 6.80
N SER A 31 -14.34 -10.99 6.68
CA SER A 31 -13.20 -10.66 5.78
C SER A 31 -13.59 -10.54 4.31
N LYS A 32 -14.72 -11.16 3.90
CA LYS A 32 -15.28 -10.99 2.55
C LYS A 32 -16.03 -9.66 2.44
N ALA A 33 -16.89 -9.34 3.40
CA ALA A 33 -17.65 -8.08 3.44
C ALA A 33 -16.71 -6.87 3.49
N THR A 34 -15.72 -6.90 4.38
CA THR A 34 -14.68 -5.86 4.52
C THR A 34 -13.97 -5.59 3.19
N ARG A 35 -13.53 -6.64 2.49
CA ARG A 35 -12.88 -6.50 1.17
C ARG A 35 -13.80 -5.96 0.10
N ASN A 36 -15.07 -6.39 0.09
CA ASN A 36 -16.04 -5.90 -0.89
C ASN A 36 -16.33 -4.41 -0.68
N LEU A 37 -16.43 -3.97 0.57
CA LEU A 37 -16.59 -2.56 0.92
C LEU A 37 -15.40 -1.72 0.43
N ILE A 38 -14.18 -2.15 0.78
CA ILE A 38 -12.93 -1.51 0.32
C ILE A 38 -12.89 -1.42 -1.21
N ARG A 39 -13.22 -2.50 -1.93
CA ARG A 39 -13.22 -2.51 -3.42
C ARG A 39 -14.29 -1.59 -4.00
N SER A 40 -15.49 -1.58 -3.42
CA SER A 40 -16.58 -0.71 -3.88
C SER A 40 -16.18 0.75 -3.74
N HIS A 41 -15.62 1.12 -2.59
CA HIS A 41 -15.16 2.48 -2.32
C HIS A 41 -14.09 2.93 -3.32
N HIS A 42 -13.04 2.12 -3.56
CA HIS A 42 -12.02 2.42 -4.58
C HIS A 42 -12.62 2.62 -5.98
N ARG A 43 -13.60 1.78 -6.36
CA ARG A 43 -14.26 1.89 -7.66
C ARG A 43 -15.05 3.19 -7.78
N LEU A 44 -15.77 3.58 -6.74
CA LEU A 44 -16.55 4.82 -6.72
C LEU A 44 -15.64 6.05 -6.78
N LEU A 45 -14.59 6.11 -5.96
CA LEU A 45 -13.62 7.22 -5.99
C LEU A 45 -12.95 7.37 -7.35
N LYS A 46 -12.56 6.25 -7.97
CA LYS A 46 -11.97 6.30 -9.31
C LYS A 46 -12.96 6.84 -10.35
N ARG A 47 -14.23 6.40 -10.32
CA ARG A 47 -15.27 6.90 -11.23
C ARG A 47 -15.55 8.38 -10.97
N ARG A 48 -15.51 8.81 -9.72
CA ARG A 48 -15.70 10.21 -9.33
C ARG A 48 -14.59 11.10 -9.90
N ALA A 49 -13.32 10.67 -9.76
CA ALA A 49 -12.20 11.40 -10.35
C ALA A 49 -12.31 11.53 -11.88
N GLN A 50 -12.78 10.48 -12.56
CA GLN A 50 -13.04 10.53 -14.00
C GLN A 50 -14.19 11.47 -14.37
N ALA A 51 -15.26 11.49 -13.57
CA ALA A 51 -16.39 12.40 -13.79
C ALA A 51 -15.99 13.87 -13.59
N LEU A 52 -15.14 14.15 -12.60
CA LEU A 52 -14.56 15.48 -12.37
C LEU A 52 -13.71 15.94 -13.56
N GLU A 53 -12.83 15.08 -14.07
CA GLU A 53 -12.01 15.38 -15.25
C GLU A 53 -12.88 15.63 -16.50
N ALA A 54 -14.01 14.94 -16.61
CA ALA A 54 -14.99 15.12 -17.68
C ALA A 54 -15.96 16.30 -17.44
N GLN A 55 -15.83 17.04 -16.32
CA GLN A 55 -16.75 18.12 -15.92
C GLN A 55 -18.23 17.70 -15.83
N ASP A 56 -18.50 16.42 -15.52
CA ASP A 56 -19.86 15.89 -15.37
C ASP A 56 -20.33 16.00 -13.91
N GLU A 57 -20.76 17.20 -13.52
CA GLU A 57 -21.20 17.49 -12.14
C GLU A 57 -22.38 16.62 -11.68
N VAL A 58 -23.28 16.23 -12.60
CA VAL A 58 -24.42 15.37 -12.30
C VAL A 58 -23.94 13.98 -11.89
N LEU A 59 -22.99 13.41 -12.62
CA LEU A 59 -22.41 12.11 -12.27
C LEU A 59 -21.58 12.19 -10.99
N VAL A 60 -20.85 13.29 -10.76
CA VAL A 60 -20.13 13.52 -9.50
C VAL A 60 -21.10 13.49 -8.32
N GLY A 61 -22.20 14.25 -8.38
CA GLY A 61 -23.21 14.27 -7.31
C GLY A 61 -23.83 12.89 -7.03
N LYS A 62 -24.12 12.12 -8.09
CA LYS A 62 -24.63 10.74 -7.97
C LYS A 62 -23.61 9.80 -7.30
N LEU A 63 -22.34 9.92 -7.66
CA LEU A 63 -21.27 9.10 -7.08
C LEU A 63 -21.00 9.48 -5.62
N ASP A 64 -21.08 10.77 -5.29
CA ASP A 64 -20.94 11.25 -3.91
C ASP A 64 -22.06 10.73 -3.02
N ALA A 65 -23.32 10.76 -3.48
CA ALA A 65 -24.44 10.14 -2.79
C ALA A 65 -24.21 8.63 -2.55
N GLN A 66 -23.72 7.90 -3.56
CA GLN A 66 -23.41 6.46 -3.43
C GLN A 66 -22.26 6.18 -2.46
N ILE A 67 -21.25 7.06 -2.39
CA ILE A 67 -20.16 6.93 -1.42
C ILE A 67 -20.71 7.09 -0.01
N GLN A 68 -21.54 8.10 0.23
CA GLN A 68 -22.17 8.33 1.54
C GLN A 68 -23.11 7.18 1.93
N GLU A 69 -23.91 6.66 1.00
CA GLU A 69 -24.78 5.51 1.24
C GLU A 69 -23.99 4.26 1.66
N ASN A 70 -22.76 4.09 1.17
CA ASN A 70 -21.87 3.00 1.57
C ASN A 70 -21.15 3.22 2.92
N GLY A 71 -21.57 4.23 3.68
CA GLY A 71 -21.00 4.62 4.97
C GLY A 71 -19.80 5.57 4.86
N GLY A 72 -19.59 6.15 3.68
CA GLY A 72 -18.57 7.16 3.45
C GLY A 72 -17.15 6.71 3.75
N LEU A 73 -16.29 7.70 4.01
CA LEU A 73 -14.86 7.50 4.26
C LEU A 73 -14.60 6.81 5.61
N GLU A 74 -15.43 7.06 6.61
CA GLU A 74 -15.31 6.45 7.95
C GLU A 74 -15.47 4.91 7.89
N SER A 75 -16.48 4.44 7.16
CA SER A 75 -16.72 3.00 6.93
C SER A 75 -15.55 2.36 6.19
N TYR A 76 -14.99 3.05 5.19
CA TYR A 76 -13.77 2.61 4.50
C TYR A 76 -12.58 2.50 5.46
N GLN A 77 -12.34 3.50 6.30
CA GLN A 77 -11.22 3.48 7.25
C GLN A 77 -11.38 2.43 8.33
N LEU A 78 -12.61 2.21 8.84
CA LEU A 78 -12.90 1.12 9.77
C LEU A 78 -12.61 -0.24 9.11
N ALA A 79 -13.07 -0.43 7.88
CA ALA A 79 -12.80 -1.64 7.11
C ALA A 79 -11.29 -1.83 6.84
N SER A 80 -10.55 -0.75 6.56
CA SER A 80 -9.11 -0.79 6.34
C SER A 80 -8.35 -1.17 7.62
N ARG A 81 -8.69 -0.56 8.76
CA ARG A 81 -8.16 -0.92 10.09
C ARG A 81 -8.44 -2.37 10.45
N LEU A 82 -9.67 -2.83 10.24
CA LEU A 82 -10.04 -4.25 10.40
C LEU A 82 -9.23 -5.15 9.46
N GLY A 83 -8.94 -4.69 8.24
CA GLY A 83 -8.10 -5.39 7.27
C GLY A 83 -6.65 -5.58 7.71
N GLN A 84 -6.11 -4.66 8.52
CA GLN A 84 -4.74 -4.72 9.07
C GLN A 84 -4.64 -5.52 10.38
N SER A 85 -5.75 -6.04 10.91
CA SER A 85 -5.68 -6.89 12.10
C SER A 85 -4.81 -8.14 11.84
N LEU A 86 -4.19 -8.65 12.91
CA LEU A 86 -3.33 -9.84 12.86
C LEU A 86 -4.02 -11.04 12.18
N GLU A 87 -5.34 -11.17 12.37
CA GLU A 87 -6.14 -12.25 11.80
C GLU A 87 -6.49 -12.09 10.31
N ARG A 88 -6.34 -10.88 9.73
CA ARG A 88 -6.93 -10.55 8.41
C ARG A 88 -5.95 -10.09 7.35
N GLY A 89 -4.87 -9.41 7.74
CA GLY A 89 -3.87 -8.89 6.81
C GLY A 89 -2.54 -8.54 7.47
N GLY A 90 -2.55 -8.33 8.80
CA GLY A 90 -1.36 -8.01 9.57
C GLY A 90 -0.84 -6.61 9.31
N ASP A 91 0.09 -6.23 10.18
CA ASP A 91 0.80 -4.96 10.12
C ASP A 91 2.00 -5.09 9.16
N SER A 92 1.92 -4.41 8.01
CA SER A 92 2.99 -4.42 6.99
C SER A 92 4.27 -3.77 7.48
N SER A 93 4.19 -2.85 8.45
CA SER A 93 5.36 -2.18 9.02
C SER A 93 6.28 -3.16 9.76
N LYS A 94 5.77 -4.32 10.20
CA LYS A 94 6.62 -5.42 10.72
C LYS A 94 7.60 -5.92 9.68
N VAL A 95 7.15 -6.07 8.43
CA VAL A 95 8.03 -6.51 7.33
C VAL A 95 9.13 -5.49 7.08
N LEU A 96 8.79 -4.19 7.14
CA LEU A 96 9.78 -3.12 7.03
C LEU A 96 10.78 -3.20 8.19
N VAL A 97 10.31 -3.21 9.44
CA VAL A 97 11.16 -3.30 10.65
C VAL A 97 12.08 -4.52 10.60
N ASP A 98 11.57 -5.69 10.20
CA ASP A 98 12.36 -6.91 10.07
C ASP A 98 13.48 -6.73 9.04
N TRP A 99 13.19 -6.12 7.88
CA TRP A 99 14.17 -5.89 6.83
C TRP A 99 15.24 -4.87 7.19
N ILE A 100 14.89 -3.83 7.94
CA ILE A 100 15.84 -2.79 8.39
C ILE A 100 16.47 -3.11 9.75
N SER A 101 16.10 -4.24 10.38
CA SER A 101 16.63 -4.63 11.68
C SER A 101 18.17 -4.65 11.78
N PRO A 102 18.95 -5.02 10.74
CA PRO A 102 20.41 -4.90 10.80
C PRO A 102 20.86 -3.44 10.96
N GLN A 103 20.21 -2.51 10.27
CA GLN A 103 20.50 -1.07 10.34
C GLN A 103 20.14 -0.52 11.72
N LEU A 104 19.00 -0.92 12.26
CA LEU A 104 18.59 -0.52 13.61
C LEU A 104 19.52 -1.06 14.69
N SER A 105 20.11 -2.23 14.48
CA SER A 105 21.06 -2.81 15.43
C SER A 105 22.34 -1.99 15.56
N GLN A 106 22.76 -1.32 14.49
CA GLN A 106 23.93 -0.44 14.48
C GLN A 106 23.67 0.89 15.20
N LEU A 107 22.40 1.26 15.41
CA LEU A 107 22.02 2.48 16.12
C LEU A 107 21.92 2.30 17.64
N LYS A 108 22.03 1.07 18.15
CA LYS A 108 21.79 0.76 19.57
C LYS A 108 22.69 1.53 20.53
N ASP A 109 23.93 1.78 20.12
CA ASP A 109 24.93 2.49 20.92
C ASP A 109 25.03 3.98 20.55
N THR A 110 24.03 4.50 19.84
CA THR A 110 23.96 5.89 19.36
C THR A 110 22.65 6.54 19.81
N ASP A 111 22.67 7.85 20.01
CA ASP A 111 21.43 8.64 20.23
C ASP A 111 20.66 8.93 18.92
N SER A 112 21.06 8.31 17.81
CA SER A 112 20.49 8.57 16.48
C SER A 112 19.26 7.69 16.19
N LYS A 113 18.31 8.26 15.45
CA LYS A 113 17.11 7.55 14.99
C LYS A 113 16.95 7.65 13.48
N LEU A 114 16.43 6.59 12.86
CA LEU A 114 15.99 6.66 11.46
C LEU A 114 14.63 7.33 11.39
N ARG A 115 14.61 8.51 10.77
CA ARG A 115 13.39 9.20 10.37
C ARG A 115 12.64 8.43 9.29
N VAL A 116 11.37 8.12 9.56
CA VAL A 116 10.46 7.42 8.66
C VAL A 116 9.23 8.28 8.42
N LEU A 117 8.86 8.49 7.16
CA LEU A 117 7.55 9.04 6.79
C LEU A 117 6.61 7.88 6.47
N GLU A 118 5.56 7.72 7.27
CA GLU A 118 4.50 6.76 7.03
C GLU A 118 3.28 7.48 6.44
N VAL A 119 3.05 7.26 5.14
CA VAL A 119 1.90 7.82 4.43
C VAL A 119 0.74 6.83 4.53
N GLY A 120 -0.46 7.33 4.83
CA GLY A 120 -1.65 6.50 5.03
C GLY A 120 -1.61 5.70 6.34
N ALA A 121 -1.02 6.28 7.38
CA ALA A 121 -0.92 5.65 8.69
C ALA A 121 -2.32 5.47 9.31
N LEU A 122 -2.64 4.25 9.75
CA LEU A 122 -3.95 3.94 10.36
C LEU A 122 -3.88 3.71 11.87
N SER A 123 -2.68 3.65 12.45
CA SER A 123 -2.47 3.47 13.88
C SER A 123 -1.09 3.94 14.33
N THR A 124 -1.03 4.53 15.52
CA THR A 124 0.21 4.85 16.23
C THR A 124 0.88 3.65 16.89
N LYS A 125 0.26 2.47 16.83
CA LYS A 125 0.72 1.23 17.49
C LYS A 125 1.30 0.21 16.52
N ASN A 126 1.54 0.60 15.27
CA ASN A 126 2.21 -0.26 14.29
C ASN A 126 3.70 -0.47 14.66
N ALA A 127 4.33 -1.48 14.08
CA ALA A 127 5.70 -1.87 14.43
C ALA A 127 6.73 -0.77 14.16
N CYS A 128 6.58 0.01 13.08
CA CYS A 128 7.45 1.17 12.88
C CYS A 128 7.31 2.17 14.03
N SER A 129 6.06 2.47 14.38
CA SER A 129 5.69 3.47 15.37
C SER A 129 6.12 3.12 16.79
N MET A 130 6.15 1.83 17.11
CA MET A 130 6.54 1.32 18.42
C MET A 130 8.05 1.05 18.53
N ASN A 131 8.82 1.24 17.46
CA ASN A 131 10.26 0.99 17.46
C ASN A 131 11.04 2.21 17.96
N GLN A 132 11.78 2.05 19.06
CA GLN A 132 12.50 3.13 19.71
C GLN A 132 13.61 3.77 18.86
N TYR A 133 14.13 3.05 17.85
CA TYR A 133 15.18 3.52 16.94
C TYR A 133 14.63 4.24 15.70
N LEU A 134 13.30 4.35 15.60
CA LEU A 134 12.61 5.05 14.53
C LEU A 134 11.98 6.34 15.04
N ASP A 135 12.16 7.42 14.29
CA ASP A 135 11.40 8.65 14.44
C ASP A 135 10.34 8.70 13.33
N VAL A 136 9.10 8.35 13.66
CA VAL A 136 8.05 8.15 12.67
C VAL A 136 7.12 9.35 12.59
N THR A 137 7.15 10.03 11.45
CA THR A 137 6.13 11.01 11.06
C THR A 137 4.98 10.26 10.37
N ARG A 138 3.77 10.40 10.91
CA ARG A 138 2.57 9.68 10.45
C ARG A 138 1.61 10.66 9.82
N ILE A 139 1.24 10.42 8.56
CA ILE A 139 0.23 11.24 7.87
C ILE A 139 -0.89 10.37 7.32
N ASP A 140 -2.11 10.91 7.29
CA ASP A 140 -3.26 10.31 6.63
C ASP A 140 -4.20 11.40 6.10
N LEU A 141 -4.89 11.16 4.99
CA LEU A 141 -5.84 12.12 4.41
C LEU A 141 -7.01 12.44 5.35
N ASN A 142 -7.38 11.49 6.20
CA ASN A 142 -8.51 11.62 7.11
C ASN A 142 -8.18 11.01 8.47
N SER A 143 -7.11 11.49 9.11
CA SER A 143 -6.69 11.01 10.44
C SER A 143 -7.86 10.93 11.43
N GLN A 144 -7.98 9.77 12.09
CA GLN A 144 -8.98 9.46 13.13
C GLN A 144 -8.33 9.16 14.49
N GLU A 145 -7.00 9.21 14.57
CA GLU A 145 -6.24 8.82 15.76
C GLU A 145 -5.28 9.94 16.17
N PRO A 146 -5.29 10.38 17.45
CA PRO A 146 -4.30 11.31 17.95
C PRO A 146 -2.88 10.79 17.70
N GLY A 147 -1.98 11.66 17.23
CA GLY A 147 -0.61 11.29 16.85
C GLY A 147 -0.44 10.90 15.37
N ILE A 148 -1.52 10.95 14.57
CA ILE A 148 -1.46 10.90 13.10
C ILE A 148 -1.89 12.26 12.55
N LEU A 149 -1.02 12.89 11.77
CA LEU A 149 -1.30 14.20 11.18
C LEU A 149 -2.28 14.04 10.01
N LYS A 150 -3.34 14.87 9.99
CA LYS A 150 -4.22 14.96 8.82
C LYS A 150 -3.52 15.79 7.74
N GLN A 151 -2.98 15.13 6.72
CA GLN A 151 -2.16 15.77 5.68
C GLN A 151 -2.21 14.94 4.40
N ASP A 152 -2.36 15.61 3.25
CA ASP A 152 -2.12 15.00 1.94
C ASP A 152 -0.63 15.07 1.60
N PHE A 153 -0.03 13.91 1.35
CA PHE A 153 1.38 13.80 0.92
C PHE A 153 1.64 14.61 -0.35
N MET A 154 0.71 14.61 -1.30
CA MET A 154 0.85 15.30 -2.58
C MET A 154 0.82 16.83 -2.43
N GLU A 155 0.19 17.33 -1.36
CA GLU A 155 0.05 18.76 -1.06
C GLU A 155 1.04 19.26 -0.01
N MET A 156 1.89 18.40 0.56
CA MET A 156 2.94 18.86 1.46
C MET A 156 3.82 19.93 0.77
N PRO A 157 4.41 20.88 1.49
CA PRO A 157 5.50 21.69 0.93
C PRO A 157 6.68 20.78 0.56
N LEU A 158 7.39 21.07 -0.53
CA LEU A 158 8.65 20.36 -0.81
C LEU A 158 9.65 20.66 0.32
N PRO A 159 10.52 19.69 0.69
CA PRO A 159 11.53 19.87 1.73
C PRO A 159 12.36 21.13 1.50
N HIS A 160 12.45 22.00 2.51
CA HIS A 160 13.31 23.18 2.45
C HIS A 160 14.77 22.79 2.69
N ASP A 161 15.00 21.88 3.64
CA ASP A 161 16.31 21.37 3.99
C ASP A 161 16.28 19.88 4.41
N ALA A 162 17.44 19.34 4.82
CA ALA A 162 17.60 17.94 5.19
C ALA A 162 16.77 17.51 6.43
N THR A 163 16.28 18.48 7.24
CA THR A 163 15.40 18.26 8.38
C THR A 163 13.94 18.07 7.98
N ASP A 164 13.58 18.33 6.72
CA ASP A 164 12.27 17.98 6.15
C ASP A 164 12.31 16.62 5.41
N GLN A 165 13.50 15.99 5.33
CA GLN A 165 13.73 14.75 4.59
C GLN A 165 13.80 13.51 5.49
N PHE A 166 13.47 12.37 4.90
CA PHE A 166 13.33 11.09 5.59
C PHE A 166 14.38 10.08 5.11
N HIS A 167 14.78 9.18 6.00
CA HIS A 167 15.61 8.04 5.60
C HIS A 167 14.75 6.99 4.89
N ILE A 168 13.50 6.80 5.33
CA ILE A 168 12.58 5.85 4.71
C ILE A 168 11.21 6.49 4.49
N ILE A 169 10.62 6.27 3.33
CA ILE A 169 9.20 6.56 3.07
C ILE A 169 8.46 5.22 2.96
N SER A 170 7.40 5.05 3.74
CA SER A 170 6.52 3.89 3.71
C SER A 170 5.23 4.21 2.97
N LEU A 171 5.05 3.58 1.80
CA LEU A 171 3.83 3.60 0.99
C LEU A 171 3.16 2.23 1.05
N SER A 172 2.60 1.88 2.20
CA SER A 172 1.89 0.61 2.37
C SER A 172 0.43 0.71 1.93
N LEU A 173 0.12 0.15 0.75
CA LEU A 173 -1.22 0.18 0.14
C LEU A 173 -1.75 1.60 -0.20
N VAL A 174 -0.85 2.58 -0.24
CA VAL A 174 -1.15 3.99 -0.54
C VAL A 174 -1.20 4.24 -2.05
N LEU A 175 -0.17 3.80 -2.78
CA LEU A 175 -0.04 4.10 -4.20
C LEU A 175 -1.20 3.51 -5.03
N ASN A 176 -1.77 2.37 -4.61
CA ASN A 176 -2.96 1.81 -5.25
C ASN A 176 -4.26 2.57 -4.96
N TYR A 177 -4.26 3.52 -4.01
CA TYR A 177 -5.39 4.38 -3.68
C TYR A 177 -5.45 5.62 -4.56
N VAL A 178 -4.30 6.10 -5.04
CA VAL A 178 -4.22 7.24 -5.95
C VAL A 178 -5.05 6.94 -7.20
N PRO A 179 -6.03 7.80 -7.58
CA PRO A 179 -7.09 7.44 -8.52
C PRO A 179 -6.58 7.25 -9.96
N ASP A 180 -5.69 8.14 -10.41
CA ASP A 180 -5.22 8.19 -11.79
C ASP A 180 -3.76 7.74 -11.93
N ALA A 181 -3.33 7.50 -13.16
CA ALA A 181 -2.00 6.93 -13.43
C ALA A 181 -0.87 7.95 -13.34
N ILE A 182 -1.16 9.22 -13.62
CA ILE A 182 -0.18 10.30 -13.60
C ILE A 182 0.12 10.63 -12.14
N GLY A 183 -0.90 10.81 -11.29
CA GLY A 183 -0.75 11.03 -9.85
C GLY A 183 0.07 9.93 -9.18
N ARG A 184 -0.02 8.67 -9.64
CA ARG A 184 0.85 7.58 -9.14
C ARG A 184 2.31 7.80 -9.49
N GLY A 185 2.63 8.24 -10.71
CA GLY A 185 4.00 8.57 -11.09
C GLY A 185 4.52 9.80 -10.35
N GLU A 186 3.69 10.84 -10.22
CA GLU A 186 4.03 12.06 -9.47
C GLU A 186 4.27 11.77 -7.98
N MET A 187 3.49 10.87 -7.37
CA MET A 187 3.73 10.43 -5.99
C MET A 187 5.11 9.76 -5.85
N LEU A 188 5.52 8.91 -6.80
CA LEU A 188 6.84 8.28 -6.78
C LEU A 188 7.97 9.29 -6.98
N LYS A 189 7.83 10.24 -7.91
CA LYS A 189 8.79 11.35 -8.08
C LYS A 189 8.91 12.16 -6.79
N ARG A 190 7.78 12.44 -6.15
CA ARG A 190 7.72 13.18 -4.91
C ARG A 190 8.45 12.44 -3.78
N CYS A 191 8.36 11.11 -3.71
CA CYS A 191 9.17 10.34 -2.76
C CYS A 191 10.67 10.66 -2.89
N VAL A 192 11.21 10.78 -4.11
CA VAL A 192 12.63 11.13 -4.32
C VAL A 192 12.99 12.46 -3.64
N ALA A 193 12.14 13.49 -3.76
CA ALA A 193 12.40 14.79 -3.15
C ALA A 193 12.40 14.76 -1.60
N PHE A 194 11.59 13.88 -1.02
CA PHE A 194 11.46 13.70 0.43
C PHE A 194 12.49 12.75 1.04
N LEU A 195 13.28 12.05 0.22
CA LEU A 195 14.35 11.21 0.73
C LEU A 195 15.58 12.06 1.03
N LYS A 196 16.27 11.71 2.12
CA LYS A 196 17.59 12.24 2.43
C LYS A 196 18.57 11.91 1.31
N LYS A 197 19.71 12.58 1.30
CA LYS A 197 20.84 12.19 0.47
C LYS A 197 21.47 10.90 1.03
N PRO A 198 21.88 9.90 0.21
CA PRO A 198 22.73 8.82 0.66
C PRO A 198 23.93 9.37 1.41
N PRO A 199 24.32 8.67 2.48
CA PRO A 199 25.42 9.13 3.29
C PRO A 199 26.74 8.94 2.53
N LEU A 200 27.78 9.63 2.99
CA LEU A 200 29.11 9.54 2.39
C LEU A 200 29.64 8.11 2.41
N PRO A 201 30.48 7.71 1.43
CA PRO A 201 31.15 6.41 1.45
C PRO A 201 31.85 6.18 2.80
N GLY A 202 31.59 5.03 3.42
CA GLY A 202 32.12 4.69 4.76
C GLY A 202 31.21 5.06 5.93
N SER A 203 30.06 5.69 5.69
CA SER A 203 29.02 5.84 6.71
C SER A 203 28.37 4.51 7.07
N PHE A 204 28.05 4.33 8.35
CA PHE A 204 27.32 3.17 8.86
C PHE A 204 25.83 3.20 8.47
N LEU A 205 25.28 4.36 8.09
CA LEU A 205 23.88 4.48 7.70
C LEU A 205 23.67 3.90 6.30
N SER A 206 22.61 3.13 6.11
CA SER A 206 22.23 2.64 4.78
C SER A 206 21.63 3.74 3.92
N ALA A 207 21.59 3.47 2.61
CA ALA A 207 20.96 4.35 1.66
C ALA A 207 19.48 4.61 2.03
N PRO A 208 18.99 5.84 1.80
CA PRO A 208 17.58 6.18 2.00
C PRO A 208 16.71 5.34 1.05
N GLY A 209 15.47 5.07 1.43
CA GLY A 209 14.67 4.09 0.70
C GLY A 209 13.16 4.28 0.73
N LEU A 210 12.51 3.56 -0.18
CA LEU A 210 11.07 3.46 -0.32
C LEU A 210 10.63 2.04 0.03
N PHE A 211 9.77 1.92 1.04
CA PHE A 211 9.02 0.70 1.31
C PHE A 211 7.68 0.76 0.60
N LEU A 212 7.48 -0.09 -0.40
CA LEU A 212 6.29 -0.11 -1.24
C LEU A 212 5.51 -1.42 -1.04
N VAL A 213 4.23 -1.30 -0.70
CA VAL A 213 3.32 -2.46 -0.62
C VAL A 213 2.16 -2.26 -1.58
N LEU A 214 1.94 -3.24 -2.45
CA LEU A 214 0.86 -3.22 -3.43
C LEU A 214 0.03 -4.50 -3.35
N PRO A 215 -1.27 -4.47 -3.69
CA PRO A 215 -2.01 -5.68 -3.99
C PRO A 215 -1.34 -6.41 -5.16
N ILE A 216 -1.14 -7.72 -5.05
CA ILE A 216 -0.49 -8.54 -6.09
C ILE A 216 -1.16 -8.39 -7.45
N ALA A 217 -2.48 -8.16 -7.47
CA ALA A 217 -3.26 -7.93 -8.67
C ALA A 217 -2.81 -6.68 -9.45
N CYS A 218 -2.27 -5.66 -8.79
CA CYS A 218 -1.75 -4.45 -9.44
C CYS A 218 -0.54 -4.75 -10.32
N VAL A 219 0.28 -5.73 -9.93
CA VAL A 219 1.52 -6.11 -10.63
C VAL A 219 1.32 -7.31 -11.55
N LYS A 220 0.58 -8.34 -11.10
CA LYS A 220 0.41 -9.61 -11.84
C LYS A 220 -0.84 -9.68 -12.72
N ASN A 221 -1.89 -8.91 -12.40
CA ASN A 221 -3.17 -8.92 -13.14
C ASN A 221 -3.53 -7.57 -13.80
N SER A 222 -2.56 -6.70 -14.01
CA SER A 222 -2.76 -5.45 -14.76
C SER A 222 -2.48 -5.60 -16.25
N ARG A 223 -3.18 -4.81 -17.08
CA ARG A 223 -2.88 -4.60 -18.51
C ARG A 223 -1.66 -3.71 -18.76
N TYR A 224 -1.40 -2.76 -17.87
CA TYR A 224 -0.49 -1.62 -18.09
C TYR A 224 0.73 -1.63 -17.17
N LEU A 225 0.76 -2.50 -16.17
CA LEU A 225 1.89 -2.63 -15.26
C LEU A 225 2.30 -4.10 -15.15
N THR A 226 3.60 -4.36 -15.26
CA THR A 226 4.25 -5.64 -14.93
C THR A 226 5.29 -5.41 -13.84
N GLU A 227 5.85 -6.48 -13.29
CA GLU A 227 6.96 -6.36 -12.34
C GLU A 227 8.18 -5.68 -12.97
N SER A 228 8.57 -6.12 -14.17
CA SER A 228 9.64 -5.47 -14.96
C SER A 228 9.32 -4.00 -15.25
N ARG A 229 8.08 -3.65 -15.66
CA ARG A 229 7.72 -2.24 -15.88
C ARG A 229 7.81 -1.41 -14.60
N LEU A 230 7.40 -1.97 -13.46
CA LEU A 230 7.52 -1.29 -12.17
C LEU A 230 8.98 -1.05 -11.80
N GLN A 231 9.84 -2.05 -12.02
CA GLN A 231 11.28 -1.93 -11.84
C GLN A 231 11.89 -0.88 -12.77
N ASP A 232 11.57 -0.88 -14.06
CA ASP A 232 12.05 0.13 -15.01
C ASP A 232 11.70 1.55 -14.56
N ILE A 233 10.45 1.75 -14.10
CA ILE A 233 9.96 3.03 -13.60
C ILE A 233 10.78 3.47 -12.39
N LEU A 234 10.89 2.62 -11.37
CA LEU A 234 11.57 2.98 -10.13
C LEU A 234 13.08 3.15 -10.33
N SER A 235 13.72 2.31 -11.13
CA SER A 235 15.15 2.46 -11.45
C SER A 235 15.44 3.71 -12.28
N SER A 236 14.51 4.17 -13.12
CA SER A 236 14.66 5.49 -13.76
C SER A 236 14.59 6.67 -12.77
N MET A 237 14.09 6.44 -11.55
CA MET A 237 14.06 7.40 -10.46
C MET A 237 15.14 7.11 -9.40
N GLY A 238 16.16 6.33 -9.73
CA GLY A 238 17.30 6.06 -8.84
C GLY A 238 17.04 5.00 -7.78
N PHE A 239 15.92 4.27 -7.87
CA PHE A 239 15.62 3.19 -6.94
C PHE A 239 16.16 1.84 -7.40
N VAL A 240 16.79 1.14 -6.48
CA VAL A 240 17.32 -0.23 -6.63
C VAL A 240 16.56 -1.15 -5.69
N LEU A 241 15.99 -2.23 -6.23
CA LEU A 241 15.26 -3.21 -5.41
C LEU A 241 16.24 -4.02 -4.56
N THR A 242 16.10 -3.98 -3.24
CA THR A 242 16.99 -4.72 -2.32
C THR A 242 16.30 -5.86 -1.59
N LYS A 243 14.98 -5.75 -1.33
CA LYS A 243 14.18 -6.82 -0.73
C LYS A 243 12.82 -6.92 -1.42
N THR A 244 12.34 -8.15 -1.57
CA THR A 244 10.97 -8.42 -2.01
C THR A 244 10.38 -9.59 -1.22
N LYS A 245 9.08 -9.53 -0.96
CA LYS A 245 8.30 -10.62 -0.37
C LYS A 245 6.93 -10.63 -1.01
N GLU A 246 6.48 -11.80 -1.42
CA GLU A 246 5.14 -11.98 -1.94
C GLU A 246 4.29 -12.83 -1.00
N THR A 247 3.00 -12.52 -0.99
CA THR A 247 1.96 -13.33 -0.38
C THR A 247 0.87 -13.58 -1.43
N THR A 248 -0.14 -14.36 -1.08
CA THR A 248 -1.29 -14.61 -1.98
C THR A 248 -2.06 -13.34 -2.37
N LYS A 249 -1.90 -12.22 -1.64
CA LYS A 249 -2.67 -10.99 -1.86
C LYS A 249 -1.82 -9.75 -2.07
N LEU A 250 -0.62 -9.70 -1.50
CA LEU A 250 0.23 -8.52 -1.42
C LEU A 250 1.65 -8.84 -1.90
N ILE A 251 2.30 -7.85 -2.51
CA ILE A 251 3.74 -7.79 -2.73
C ILE A 251 4.31 -6.65 -1.89
N PHE A 252 5.39 -6.95 -1.18
CA PHE A 252 6.16 -6.03 -0.34
C PHE A 252 7.51 -5.84 -1.01
N GLN A 253 7.99 -4.61 -1.08
CA GLN A 253 9.26 -4.28 -1.71
C GLN A 253 9.97 -3.21 -0.90
N LEU A 254 11.29 -3.35 -0.75
CA LEU A 254 12.17 -2.31 -0.23
C LEU A 254 13.11 -1.90 -1.34
N TRP A 255 13.15 -0.60 -1.60
CA TRP A 255 13.97 0.02 -2.62
C TRP A 255 14.92 1.01 -1.96
N GLU A 256 16.20 0.95 -2.30
CA GLU A 256 17.20 1.92 -1.88
C GLU A 256 17.44 2.94 -2.99
N HIS A 257 17.70 4.20 -2.64
CA HIS A 257 17.86 5.29 -3.60
C HIS A 257 19.33 5.70 -3.75
N SER A 258 19.86 5.57 -4.97
CA SER A 258 21.28 5.79 -5.31
C SER A 258 21.65 7.24 -5.66
N GLN A 259 20.71 8.20 -5.56
CA GLN A 259 20.86 9.62 -5.94
C GLN A 259 21.08 9.91 -7.43
N GLU A 260 21.89 9.10 -8.12
CA GLU A 260 22.10 9.20 -9.56
C GLU A 260 21.01 8.45 -10.32
N PHE A 261 20.33 9.16 -11.22
CA PHE A 261 19.32 8.58 -12.10
C PHE A 261 19.07 9.41 -13.34
N GLU A 262 18.58 8.74 -14.39
CA GLU A 262 18.05 9.36 -15.59
C GLU A 262 16.54 9.10 -15.67
N LEU A 263 15.75 10.15 -15.41
CA LEU A 263 14.31 10.05 -15.43
C LEU A 263 13.82 9.72 -16.84
N LYS A 264 13.04 8.64 -16.96
CA LYS A 264 12.45 8.20 -18.22
C LYS A 264 10.94 8.42 -18.19
N SER A 265 10.38 8.77 -19.34
CA SER A 265 8.93 8.86 -19.50
C SER A 265 8.34 7.45 -19.70
N PHE A 266 7.25 7.15 -19.00
CA PHE A 266 6.51 5.91 -19.13
C PHE A 266 5.05 6.22 -19.43
N LYS A 267 4.61 5.85 -20.64
CA LYS A 267 3.22 6.00 -21.08
C LYS A 267 2.37 4.82 -20.59
N LYS A 268 1.06 4.96 -20.72
CA LYS A 268 0.08 3.94 -20.35
C LYS A 268 -0.05 2.86 -21.45
N ASP A 269 1.04 2.17 -21.74
CA ASP A 269 1.10 1.18 -22.82
C ASP A 269 0.44 -0.14 -22.40
N ILE A 270 -0.25 -0.79 -23.34
CA ILE A 270 -0.80 -2.14 -23.09
C ILE A 270 0.36 -3.14 -23.15
N LEU A 271 0.77 -3.64 -21.98
CA LEU A 271 1.83 -4.65 -21.84
C LEU A 271 1.27 -6.07 -21.88
N ARG A 272 0.06 -6.26 -21.34
CA ARG A 272 -0.61 -7.56 -21.28
C ARG A 272 -2.08 -7.40 -21.65
N PRO A 273 -2.49 -7.73 -22.88
CA PRO A 273 -3.90 -7.67 -23.25
C PRO A 273 -4.71 -8.71 -22.46
N GLY A 274 -6.03 -8.48 -22.33
CA GLY A 274 -6.93 -9.43 -21.70
C GLY A 274 -8.14 -8.79 -21.02
N LYS A 275 -9.34 -9.34 -21.28
CA LYS A 275 -10.61 -8.82 -20.75
C LYS A 275 -10.72 -8.92 -19.22
N THR A 276 -10.08 -9.91 -18.62
CA THR A 276 -10.10 -10.16 -17.15
C THR A 276 -9.04 -9.37 -16.37
N ARG A 277 -8.17 -8.62 -17.08
CA ARG A 277 -7.10 -7.83 -16.46
C ARG A 277 -7.60 -6.46 -16.01
N ASN A 278 -7.10 -6.01 -14.86
CA ASN A 278 -7.41 -4.69 -14.32
C ASN A 278 -6.59 -3.58 -15.03
N ASN A 279 -6.95 -2.34 -14.70
CA ASN A 279 -6.41 -1.13 -15.33
C ASN A 279 -5.40 -0.37 -14.46
N PHE A 280 -4.73 -1.05 -13.52
CA PHE A 280 -3.72 -0.39 -12.70
C PHE A 280 -2.53 0.02 -13.58
N ALA A 281 -2.12 1.28 -13.53
CA ALA A 281 -1.06 1.80 -14.40
C ALA A 281 -0.31 2.91 -13.68
N ILE A 282 0.99 3.02 -13.91
CA ILE A 282 1.80 4.14 -13.44
C ILE A 282 2.31 4.85 -14.69
N VAL A 283 2.06 6.16 -14.77
CA VAL A 283 2.52 7.01 -15.87
C VAL A 283 3.50 8.01 -15.30
N VAL A 284 4.66 8.12 -15.93
CA VAL A 284 5.70 9.08 -15.59
C VAL A 284 5.87 9.97 -16.81
N LYS A 285 5.66 11.28 -16.63
CA LYS A 285 5.92 12.28 -17.66
C LYS A 285 7.35 12.79 -17.56
#